data_AF-A0A9W6SXA7-F1
#
_entry.id   AF-A0A9W6SXA7-F1
#
_cell.length_a   1.000
_cell.length_b   1.000
_cell.length_c   1.000
_cell.angle_alpha   90.00
_cell.angle_beta   90.00
_cell.angle_gamma   90.00
#
_symmetry.space_group_name_H-M   'P 1'
#
loop_
_entity.id
_entity.type
_entity.pdbx_description
1 polymer ?
#
loop_
_entity_poly.entity_id
_entity_poly.type
_entity_poly.pdbx_seq_one_letter_code
_entity_poly.pdbx_strand_id
1 'polypeptide(L)'
;MKEDKFVDDGICHTTQVRKEDLVVVEEKSVYADGNGNVDKESENKLIHFIISESGISAWKIQNDELWTVSINIIAWKEVFENDNNNIKNNISNSNNNGNQGMSTKNIRIRKTVMHSDYIKILRLIKKDKVNAIHIKLINNDSNDEFKGQLIDVYEYEYTDEEVDKELNQFLEEYKRPIVFTDESLGCLFEYDKEIECYNGKIDWIKQGEKIGITLNIPIDKYQEFKMKIDQIIDNKIEWKSKYEKNIIDDLLELKNKEWIDEDDILDSDCENNGENIKLREIGEKEFLHRIKLTNISINFDLTIEFWFDDGDLFFGHAICCYGDLKDGSISSSEILG
;
A
#
# COMPACT_ATOMS: atom_id res chain seq x y z
N MET A 1 54.31 -7.94 16.91
CA MET A 1 55.45 -7.66 16.00
C MET A 1 54.87 -7.32 14.64
N LYS A 2 55.04 -6.06 14.21
CA LYS A 2 54.90 -5.50 12.84
C LYS A 2 53.52 -5.66 12.18
N GLU A 3 52.65 -4.64 12.14
CA GLU A 3 52.72 -3.43 11.29
C GLU A 3 53.30 -3.69 9.90
N ASP A 4 52.44 -3.60 8.88
CA ASP A 4 52.76 -2.93 7.62
C ASP A 4 51.49 -2.25 7.07
N LYS A 5 51.58 -0.93 6.95
CA LYS A 5 50.73 -0.03 6.18
C LYS A 5 51.31 0.04 4.76
N PHE A 6 50.49 -0.04 3.71
CA PHE A 6 50.75 0.63 2.42
C PHE A 6 49.38 0.93 1.77
N VAL A 7 48.95 2.20 1.77
CA VAL A 7 49.14 3.26 0.75
C VAL A 7 48.02 3.22 -0.30
N ASP A 8 47.21 4.27 -0.21
CA ASP A 8 46.27 4.78 -1.19
C ASP A 8 47.05 5.35 -2.38
N ASP A 9 46.85 4.78 -3.57
CA ASP A 9 47.20 5.40 -4.85
C ASP A 9 45.92 5.46 -5.68
N GLY A 10 45.30 6.64 -5.64
CA GLY A 10 44.17 6.98 -6.48
C GLY A 10 44.51 6.81 -7.96
N ILE A 11 43.74 5.95 -8.63
CA ILE A 11 43.56 6.00 -10.07
C ILE A 11 42.07 5.83 -10.35
N CYS A 12 41.43 6.96 -10.64
CA CYS A 12 40.10 7.01 -11.24
C CYS A 12 40.22 6.41 -12.65
N HIS A 13 39.61 5.25 -12.86
CA HIS A 13 39.33 4.73 -14.20
C HIS A 13 37.84 4.89 -14.46
N THR A 14 37.48 6.06 -15.00
CA THR A 14 36.25 6.23 -15.79
C THR A 14 36.38 5.37 -17.04
N THR A 15 35.86 4.15 -16.98
CA THR A 15 35.65 3.33 -18.17
C THR A 15 34.41 3.85 -18.87
N GLN A 16 34.62 4.73 -19.85
CA GLN A 16 33.63 5.05 -20.87
C GLN A 16 33.32 3.76 -21.65
N VAL A 17 32.16 3.16 -21.40
CA VAL A 17 31.62 2.12 -22.28
C VAL A 17 31.17 2.82 -23.56
N ARG A 18 31.79 2.45 -24.68
CA ARG A 18 31.43 2.96 -26.01
C ARG A 18 30.08 2.42 -26.42
N LYS A 19 29.31 3.23 -27.15
CA LYS A 19 27.94 2.99 -27.63
C LYS A 19 27.79 1.80 -28.60
N GLU A 20 28.85 1.01 -28.82
CA GLU A 20 28.96 0.02 -29.89
C GLU A 20 29.05 -1.44 -29.38
N ASP A 21 29.09 -1.67 -28.07
CA ASP A 21 29.24 -3.02 -27.47
C ASP A 21 27.94 -3.61 -26.87
N LEU A 22 26.77 -3.03 -27.16
CA LEU A 22 25.48 -3.61 -26.81
C LEU A 22 25.08 -4.69 -27.83
N VAL A 23 25.52 -5.92 -27.58
CA VAL A 23 24.92 -7.10 -28.22
C VAL A 23 23.52 -7.26 -27.64
N VAL A 24 22.50 -6.82 -28.38
CA VAL A 24 21.10 -7.17 -28.09
C VAL A 24 20.97 -8.68 -28.33
N VAL A 25 21.03 -9.45 -27.24
CA VAL A 25 20.58 -10.84 -27.28
C VAL A 25 19.05 -10.80 -27.26
N GLU A 26 18.43 -10.96 -28.43
CA GLU A 26 17.00 -11.26 -28.52
C GLU A 26 16.74 -12.63 -27.88
N GLU A 27 16.49 -12.67 -26.57
CA GLU A 27 15.86 -13.83 -25.95
C GLU A 27 14.39 -13.85 -26.37
N LYS A 28 14.08 -14.70 -27.36
CA LYS A 28 12.70 -15.16 -27.61
C LYS A 28 12.24 -16.00 -26.43
N SER A 29 11.68 -15.37 -25.39
CA SER A 29 10.88 -16.07 -24.40
C SER A 29 9.53 -16.42 -25.02
N VAL A 30 9.37 -17.66 -25.46
CA VAL A 30 8.08 -18.23 -25.89
C VAL A 30 7.29 -18.57 -24.63
N TYR A 31 6.27 -17.78 -24.29
CA TYR A 31 5.21 -18.24 -23.41
C TYR A 31 4.10 -18.77 -24.30
N ALA A 32 3.98 -20.10 -24.40
CA ALA A 32 2.80 -20.71 -24.99
C ALA A 32 1.65 -20.55 -23.99
N ASP A 33 0.61 -19.81 -24.36
CA ASP A 33 -0.69 -20.11 -23.78
C ASP A 33 -1.03 -21.58 -24.13
N GLY A 34 -1.73 -22.28 -23.25
CA GLY A 34 -2.06 -23.70 -23.43
C GLY A 34 -2.91 -24.03 -24.67
N ASN A 35 -3.12 -23.07 -25.58
CA ASN A 35 -3.88 -23.19 -26.82
C ASN A 35 -3.10 -22.81 -28.09
N GLY A 36 -1.79 -22.52 -28.02
CA GLY A 36 -0.96 -22.38 -29.21
C GLY A 36 -1.35 -21.22 -30.13
N ASN A 37 -1.94 -20.16 -29.58
CA ASN A 37 -2.12 -18.92 -30.34
C ASN A 37 -0.85 -18.08 -30.24
N VAL A 38 -0.37 -17.63 -31.40
CA VAL A 38 0.75 -16.68 -31.49
C VAL A 38 0.33 -15.39 -30.79
N ASP A 39 1.12 -14.98 -29.80
CA ASP A 39 0.90 -13.79 -28.96
C ASP A 39 0.48 -12.57 -29.79
N LYS A 40 -0.60 -11.92 -29.36
CA LYS A 40 -0.96 -10.57 -29.80
C LYS A 40 0.25 -9.65 -29.59
N GLU A 41 0.55 -8.83 -30.59
CA GLU A 41 1.75 -7.98 -30.69
C GLU A 41 2.13 -7.36 -29.33
N SER A 42 3.29 -7.76 -28.82
CA SER A 42 3.88 -7.17 -27.63
C SER A 42 4.96 -6.19 -28.06
N GLU A 43 4.84 -4.95 -27.62
CA GLU A 43 5.73 -3.86 -28.03
C GLU A 43 6.65 -3.46 -26.89
N ASN A 44 7.94 -3.38 -27.18
CA ASN A 44 8.93 -2.79 -26.26
C ASN A 44 8.82 -1.27 -26.35
N LYS A 45 8.66 -0.60 -25.22
CA LYS A 45 8.50 0.84 -25.13
C LYS A 45 9.37 1.44 -24.04
N LEU A 46 9.95 2.60 -24.35
CA LEU A 46 10.49 3.50 -23.35
C LEU A 46 9.37 4.41 -22.89
N ILE A 47 9.17 4.48 -21.58
CA ILE A 47 8.17 5.38 -21.00
C ILE A 47 8.79 6.23 -19.90
N HIS A 48 8.38 7.50 -19.85
CA HIS A 48 8.45 8.32 -18.65
C HIS A 48 7.16 8.11 -17.86
N PHE A 49 7.25 8.02 -16.53
CA PHE A 49 6.11 7.61 -15.72
C PHE A 49 6.16 8.09 -14.28
N ILE A 50 5.00 8.03 -13.64
CA ILE A 50 4.76 8.32 -12.22
C ILE A 50 4.16 7.08 -11.58
N ILE A 51 4.66 6.74 -10.40
CA ILE A 51 4.14 5.63 -9.60
C ILE A 51 3.09 6.12 -8.61
N SER A 52 2.17 5.23 -8.22
CA SER A 52 1.24 5.50 -7.12
C SER A 52 1.95 5.64 -5.78
N GLU A 53 1.24 6.14 -4.76
CA GLU A 53 1.73 6.09 -3.37
C GLU A 53 1.99 4.67 -2.87
N SER A 54 1.24 3.66 -3.34
CA SER A 54 1.57 2.24 -3.05
C SER A 54 2.90 1.79 -3.70
N GLY A 55 3.41 2.53 -4.67
CA GLY A 55 4.78 2.47 -5.17
C GLY A 55 5.21 1.11 -5.73
N ILE A 56 6.26 0.56 -5.12
CA ILE A 56 6.94 -0.68 -5.52
C ILE A 56 6.75 -1.70 -4.42
N SER A 57 6.09 -2.81 -4.74
CA SER A 57 6.00 -3.96 -3.84
C SER A 57 6.85 -5.11 -4.36
N ALA A 58 7.35 -5.94 -3.45
CA ALA A 58 8.06 -7.14 -3.82
C ALA A 58 7.78 -8.26 -2.82
N TRP A 59 7.66 -9.49 -3.32
CA TRP A 59 7.65 -10.68 -2.47
C TRP A 59 8.73 -11.65 -2.91
N LYS A 60 9.27 -12.33 -1.91
CA LYS A 60 10.34 -13.31 -2.07
C LYS A 60 9.75 -14.63 -2.56
N ILE A 61 10.34 -15.22 -3.59
CA ILE A 61 9.97 -16.56 -4.05
C ILE A 61 10.69 -17.57 -3.15
N GLN A 62 10.00 -18.68 -2.84
CA GLN A 62 10.54 -19.75 -2.00
C GLN A 62 11.92 -20.22 -2.53
N ASN A 63 12.92 -20.33 -1.64
CA ASN A 63 14.37 -20.56 -1.89
C ASN A 63 15.26 -19.31 -2.04
N ASP A 64 14.77 -18.17 -1.58
CA ASP A 64 15.55 -17.00 -1.14
C ASP A 64 16.34 -16.16 -2.14
N GLU A 65 16.52 -16.60 -3.37
CA GLU A 65 17.37 -15.90 -4.33
C GLU A 65 16.61 -14.94 -5.26
N LEU A 66 15.29 -15.14 -5.42
CA LEU A 66 14.47 -14.41 -6.38
C LEU A 66 13.35 -13.60 -5.71
N TRP A 67 13.10 -12.43 -6.28
CA TRP A 67 12.07 -11.48 -5.86
C TRP A 67 11.14 -11.22 -7.04
N THR A 68 9.84 -11.28 -6.80
CA THR A 68 8.87 -10.76 -7.77
C THR A 68 8.54 -9.33 -7.41
N VAL A 69 8.97 -8.40 -8.24
CA VAL A 69 8.75 -6.96 -8.06
C VAL A 69 7.54 -6.54 -8.87
N SER A 70 6.64 -5.76 -8.27
CA SER A 70 5.51 -5.13 -8.92
C SER A 70 5.60 -3.61 -8.77
N ILE A 71 5.34 -2.87 -9.85
CA ILE A 71 5.36 -1.41 -9.88
C ILE A 71 3.98 -0.94 -10.37
N ASN A 72 3.36 -0.06 -9.62
CA ASN A 72 2.06 0.52 -9.92
C ASN A 72 2.26 1.91 -10.57
N ILE A 73 1.92 2.02 -11.85
CA ILE A 73 2.07 3.24 -12.65
C ILE A 73 0.71 3.91 -12.79
N ILE A 74 0.63 5.20 -12.47
CA ILE A 74 -0.62 5.99 -12.49
C ILE A 74 -0.68 6.99 -13.64
N ALA A 75 0.48 7.39 -14.17
CA ALA A 75 0.58 8.20 -15.37
C ALA A 75 1.86 7.87 -16.11
N TRP A 76 1.81 7.88 -17.44
CA TRP A 76 2.96 7.60 -18.28
C TRP A 76 2.85 8.20 -19.67
N LYS A 77 3.99 8.35 -20.34
CA LYS A 77 4.12 8.85 -21.70
C LYS A 77 5.22 8.08 -22.42
N GLU A 78 4.94 7.67 -23.65
CA GLU A 78 5.92 7.00 -24.50
C GLU A 78 6.97 8.01 -24.97
N VAL A 79 8.23 7.60 -24.89
CA VAL A 79 9.37 8.37 -25.39
C VAL A 79 9.86 7.69 -26.65
N PHE A 80 9.77 8.39 -27.77
CA PHE A 80 10.38 7.96 -29.01
C PHE A 80 11.83 8.41 -29.00
N GLU A 81 12.78 7.47 -29.16
CA GLU A 81 14.17 7.84 -29.40
C GLU A 81 14.22 8.66 -30.69
N ASN A 82 14.42 9.98 -30.56
CA ASN A 82 14.77 10.80 -31.70
C ASN A 82 16.19 10.40 -32.13
N ASP A 83 16.32 9.70 -33.25
CA ASP A 83 17.57 9.58 -33.97
C ASP A 83 18.09 10.99 -34.30
N ASN A 84 18.96 11.49 -33.43
CA ASN A 84 19.51 12.84 -33.44
C ASN A 84 20.51 13.05 -34.59
N ASN A 85 20.11 12.81 -35.85
CA ASN A 85 20.90 13.16 -37.02
C ASN A 85 20.15 13.48 -38.32
N ASN A 86 18.82 13.58 -38.38
CA ASN A 86 18.16 13.95 -39.65
C ASN A 86 16.89 14.81 -39.61
N ILE A 87 16.59 15.50 -38.51
CA ILE A 87 15.43 16.41 -38.44
C ILE A 87 15.85 17.86 -38.69
N LYS A 88 16.40 18.13 -39.88
CA LYS A 88 16.36 19.49 -40.46
C LYS A 88 15.80 19.56 -41.87
N ASN A 89 15.46 18.44 -42.51
CA ASN A 89 15.13 18.45 -43.94
C ASN A 89 13.79 17.81 -44.33
N ASN A 90 12.80 17.70 -43.43
CA ASN A 90 11.44 17.30 -43.84
C ASN A 90 10.34 18.05 -43.07
N ILE A 91 10.45 19.38 -42.96
CA ILE A 91 9.27 20.22 -42.68
C ILE A 91 8.62 20.57 -44.02
N SER A 92 7.97 19.59 -44.62
CA SER A 92 6.91 19.80 -45.61
C SER A 92 6.28 18.46 -45.97
N ASN A 93 5.02 18.30 -45.57
CA ASN A 93 4.08 17.24 -45.94
C ASN A 93 4.10 15.95 -45.10
N SER A 94 3.59 16.05 -43.87
CA SER A 94 2.72 15.00 -43.30
C SER A 94 1.90 15.59 -42.15
N ASN A 95 0.60 15.80 -42.39
CA ASN A 95 -0.38 16.11 -41.35
C ASN A 95 -0.73 14.83 -40.56
N ASN A 96 0.24 14.27 -39.84
CA ASN A 96 -0.02 13.25 -38.81
C ASN A 96 0.65 13.72 -37.52
N ASN A 97 -0.10 14.49 -36.73
CA ASN A 97 0.21 14.81 -35.35
C ASN A 97 0.26 13.49 -34.55
N GLY A 98 1.47 12.98 -34.30
CA GLY A 98 1.72 11.75 -33.56
C GLY A 98 2.36 11.98 -32.20
N ASN A 99 2.24 13.16 -31.58
CA ASN A 99 2.49 13.28 -30.15
C ASN A 99 1.34 12.58 -29.43
N GLN A 100 1.53 11.30 -29.08
CA GLN A 100 0.60 10.63 -28.17
C GLN A 100 0.63 11.37 -26.83
N GLY A 101 -0.54 11.88 -26.42
CA GLY A 101 -0.69 12.58 -25.15
C GLY A 101 -0.41 11.66 -23.95
N MET A 102 -0.08 12.25 -22.80
CA MET A 102 0.07 11.55 -21.53
C MET A 102 -1.16 10.67 -21.23
N SER A 103 -0.91 9.43 -20.82
CA SER A 103 -1.94 8.47 -20.39
C SER A 103 -2.03 8.45 -18.87
N THR A 104 -3.25 8.50 -18.34
CA THR A 104 -3.55 8.32 -16.89
C THR A 104 -4.21 6.97 -16.60
N LYS A 105 -4.10 6.01 -17.53
CA LYS A 105 -4.60 4.65 -17.33
C LYS A 105 -3.60 3.91 -16.46
N ASN A 106 -4.07 3.43 -15.30
CA ASN A 106 -3.23 2.63 -14.40
C ASN A 106 -2.68 1.38 -15.11
N ILE A 107 -1.37 1.18 -14.97
CA ILE A 107 -0.65 0.01 -15.45
C ILE A 107 0.11 -0.60 -14.28
N ARG A 108 -0.11 -1.89 -14.04
CA ARG A 108 0.73 -2.66 -13.13
C ARG A 108 1.74 -3.46 -13.95
N ILE A 109 3.02 -3.27 -13.68
CA ILE A 109 4.10 -4.03 -14.30
C ILE A 109 4.76 -4.95 -13.28
N ARG A 110 5.28 -6.09 -13.73
CA ARG A 110 5.93 -7.08 -12.88
C ARG A 110 7.20 -7.65 -13.51
N LYS A 111 8.17 -8.03 -12.67
CA LYS A 111 9.34 -8.83 -13.09
C LYS A 111 9.89 -9.65 -11.92
N THR A 112 10.33 -10.86 -12.22
CA THR A 112 11.13 -11.67 -11.30
C THR A 112 12.61 -11.33 -11.47
N VAL A 113 13.28 -10.97 -10.39
CA VAL A 113 14.65 -10.44 -10.37
C VAL A 113 15.46 -10.99 -9.20
N MET A 114 16.78 -10.89 -9.27
CA MET A 114 17.64 -11.17 -8.11
C MET A 114 17.50 -10.07 -7.05
N HIS A 115 17.90 -10.37 -5.80
CA HIS A 115 17.86 -9.37 -4.72
C HIS A 115 18.64 -8.09 -5.05
N SER A 116 19.81 -8.21 -5.70
CA SER A 116 20.63 -7.05 -6.12
C SER A 116 19.89 -6.12 -7.10
N ASP A 117 19.14 -6.71 -8.04
CA ASP A 117 18.36 -5.98 -9.02
C ASP A 117 17.13 -5.34 -8.39
N TYR A 118 16.49 -6.02 -7.43
CA TYR A 118 15.43 -5.40 -6.62
C TYR A 118 15.93 -4.15 -5.89
N ILE A 119 17.10 -4.22 -5.24
CA ILE A 119 17.72 -3.06 -4.59
C ILE A 119 18.05 -1.96 -5.61
N LYS A 120 18.51 -2.31 -6.82
CA LYS A 120 18.73 -1.35 -7.91
C LYS A 120 17.43 -0.64 -8.30
N ILE A 121 16.33 -1.38 -8.46
CA ILE A 121 15.01 -0.83 -8.81
C ILE A 121 14.55 0.18 -7.75
N LEU A 122 14.63 -0.16 -6.45
CA LEU A 122 14.26 0.75 -5.36
C LEU A 122 15.12 2.03 -5.30
N ARG A 123 16.40 1.92 -5.71
CA ARG A 123 17.30 3.08 -5.76
C ARG A 123 16.96 4.01 -6.90
N LEU A 124 16.59 3.49 -8.06
CA LEU A 124 16.36 4.29 -9.27
C LEU A 124 14.96 4.91 -9.32
N ILE A 125 13.93 4.15 -8.93
CA ILE A 125 12.55 4.61 -9.03
C ILE A 125 12.14 5.35 -7.75
N LYS A 126 11.57 6.56 -7.89
CA LYS A 126 11.16 7.45 -6.79
C LYS A 126 9.69 7.84 -6.90
N LYS A 127 8.99 7.83 -5.76
CA LYS A 127 7.57 8.19 -5.65
C LYS A 127 7.29 9.66 -5.98
N ASP A 128 8.24 10.55 -5.67
CA ASP A 128 8.08 12.00 -5.70
C ASP A 128 8.57 12.67 -7.00
N LYS A 129 8.89 11.87 -8.03
CA LYS A 129 9.48 12.32 -9.30
C LYS A 129 8.94 11.56 -10.51
N VAL A 130 9.17 12.13 -11.69
CA VAL A 130 9.08 11.40 -12.95
C VAL A 130 10.25 10.43 -13.05
N ASN A 131 9.97 9.21 -13.51
CA ASN A 131 10.93 8.11 -13.67
C ASN A 131 10.94 7.64 -15.12
N ALA A 132 11.96 6.87 -15.53
CA ALA A 132 12.02 6.25 -16.86
C ALA A 132 12.35 4.74 -16.80
N ILE A 133 11.65 3.95 -17.62
CA ILE A 133 11.84 2.49 -17.72
C ILE A 133 11.61 1.98 -19.14
N HIS A 134 12.30 0.88 -19.49
CA HIS A 134 11.91 0.04 -20.62
C HIS A 134 10.94 -1.03 -20.17
N ILE A 135 9.79 -1.09 -20.83
CA ILE A 135 8.75 -2.08 -20.58
C ILE A 135 8.37 -2.80 -21.86
N LYS A 136 7.90 -4.02 -21.70
CA LYS A 136 7.14 -4.74 -22.72
C LYS A 136 5.67 -4.59 -22.37
N LEU A 137 4.91 -3.81 -23.14
CA LEU A 137 3.46 -3.78 -22.96
C LEU A 137 2.86 -5.07 -23.50
N ILE A 138 2.02 -5.70 -22.69
CA ILE A 138 1.33 -6.94 -23.07
C ILE A 138 -0.09 -6.53 -23.44
N ASN A 139 -0.39 -6.55 -24.73
CA ASN A 139 -1.71 -6.19 -25.25
C ASN A 139 -2.64 -7.39 -25.10
N ASN A 140 -3.13 -7.62 -23.88
CA ASN A 140 -4.10 -8.67 -23.61
C ASN A 140 -5.48 -8.06 -23.30
N ASP A 141 -6.51 -8.58 -23.96
CA ASP A 141 -7.92 -8.24 -23.69
C ASP A 141 -8.42 -8.92 -22.40
N SER A 142 -7.54 -9.58 -21.65
CA SER A 142 -7.87 -10.19 -20.37
C SER A 142 -8.14 -9.11 -19.32
N ASN A 143 -9.00 -9.44 -18.34
CA ASN A 143 -9.18 -8.69 -17.10
C ASN A 143 -7.93 -8.75 -16.18
N ASP A 144 -6.75 -9.03 -16.74
CA ASP A 144 -5.53 -9.08 -15.96
C ASP A 144 -5.16 -7.66 -15.50
N GLU A 145 -4.86 -7.53 -14.20
CA GLU A 145 -4.37 -6.28 -13.62
C GLU A 145 -2.98 -5.94 -14.17
N PHE A 146 -2.21 -6.96 -14.60
CA PHE A 146 -0.87 -6.82 -15.13
C PHE A 146 -0.92 -6.54 -16.64
N LYS A 147 -0.43 -5.35 -17.03
CA LYS A 147 -0.49 -4.87 -18.42
C LYS A 147 0.89 -4.68 -19.06
N GLY A 148 1.94 -5.07 -18.35
CA GLY A 148 3.29 -5.06 -18.88
C GLY A 148 4.29 -5.84 -18.06
N GLN A 149 5.42 -6.14 -18.69
CA GLN A 149 6.59 -6.75 -18.09
C GLN A 149 7.71 -5.72 -18.06
N LEU A 150 8.40 -5.60 -16.92
CA LEU A 150 9.58 -4.74 -16.83
C LEU A 150 10.73 -5.38 -17.61
N ILE A 151 11.37 -4.64 -18.52
CA ILE A 151 12.57 -5.07 -19.24
C ILE A 151 13.80 -4.54 -18.51
N ASP A 152 13.92 -3.23 -18.34
CA ASP A 152 15.08 -2.59 -17.71
C ASP A 152 14.70 -1.26 -17.02
N VAL A 153 15.53 -0.84 -16.06
CA VAL A 153 15.37 0.41 -15.32
C VAL A 153 16.63 1.26 -15.50
N TYR A 154 16.43 2.51 -15.89
CA TYR A 154 17.51 3.47 -16.11
C TYR A 154 17.57 4.47 -14.97
N GLU A 155 18.77 5.01 -14.74
CA GLU A 155 18.88 6.24 -13.99
C GLU A 155 18.30 7.36 -14.84
N TYR A 156 17.34 8.08 -14.28
CA TYR A 156 16.70 9.19 -14.94
C TYR A 156 17.66 10.38 -14.95
N GLU A 157 18.61 10.35 -15.90
CA GLU A 157 19.53 11.46 -16.18
C GLU A 157 19.04 12.34 -17.35
N TYR A 158 18.04 11.86 -18.09
CA TYR A 158 17.49 12.54 -19.26
C TYR A 158 16.20 13.28 -18.88
N THR A 159 16.28 14.60 -18.80
CA THR A 159 15.11 15.47 -18.77
C THR A 159 14.74 15.81 -20.21
N ASP A 160 13.58 15.32 -20.66
CA ASP A 160 12.93 15.86 -21.85
C ASP A 160 11.95 16.92 -21.34
N GLU A 161 12.36 18.20 -21.41
CA GLU A 161 11.64 19.33 -20.81
C GLU A 161 10.15 19.39 -21.22
N GLU A 162 9.76 18.85 -22.38
CA GLU A 162 8.36 18.83 -22.83
C GLU A 162 7.58 17.59 -22.35
N VAL A 163 8.17 16.38 -22.42
CA VAL A 163 7.54 15.14 -21.91
C VAL A 163 7.35 15.24 -20.39
N ASP A 164 8.34 15.81 -19.72
CA ASP A 164 8.35 15.92 -18.28
C ASP A 164 7.39 17.00 -17.79
N LYS A 165 7.01 17.97 -18.61
CA LYS A 165 6.12 19.05 -18.18
C LYS A 165 4.71 18.55 -17.85
N GLU A 166 4.11 17.74 -18.72
CA GLU A 166 2.76 17.18 -18.48
C GLU A 166 2.75 16.22 -17.29
N LEU A 167 3.75 15.33 -17.21
CA LEU A 167 3.90 14.40 -16.10
C LEU A 167 4.17 15.15 -14.79
N ASN A 168 5.09 16.12 -14.76
CA ASN A 168 5.34 16.93 -13.56
C ASN A 168 4.08 17.72 -13.16
N GLN A 169 3.32 18.28 -14.09
CA GLN A 169 2.06 18.94 -13.76
C GLN A 169 1.05 17.96 -13.14
N PHE A 170 0.94 16.75 -13.69
CA PHE A 170 0.12 15.70 -13.10
C PHE A 170 0.62 15.30 -11.71
N LEU A 171 1.93 15.16 -11.52
CA LEU A 171 2.54 14.80 -10.24
C LEU A 171 2.27 15.85 -9.17
N GLU A 172 2.38 17.13 -9.51
CA GLU A 172 2.09 18.22 -8.58
C GLU A 172 0.60 18.29 -8.22
N GLU A 173 -0.30 18.01 -9.16
CA GLU A 173 -1.73 17.86 -8.85
C GLU A 173 -1.99 16.62 -7.99
N TYR A 174 -1.38 15.48 -8.35
CA TYR A 174 -1.49 14.22 -7.63
C TYR A 174 -0.97 14.33 -6.21
N LYS A 175 0.06 15.13 -5.93
CA LYS A 175 0.59 15.37 -4.57
C LYS A 175 -0.36 16.17 -3.68
N ARG A 176 -1.35 16.88 -4.24
CA ARG A 176 -2.28 17.66 -3.42
C ARG A 176 -3.10 16.74 -2.50
N PRO A 177 -3.26 17.09 -1.21
CA PRO A 177 -4.09 16.32 -0.32
C PRO A 177 -5.54 16.38 -0.80
N ILE A 178 -6.23 15.24 -0.74
CA ILE A 178 -7.65 15.16 -1.08
C ILE A 178 -8.41 15.16 0.24
N VAL A 179 -9.07 16.28 0.53
CA VAL A 179 -9.71 16.51 1.83
C VAL A 179 -11.14 16.99 1.66
N PHE A 180 -12.00 16.65 2.61
CA PHE A 180 -13.32 17.24 2.74
C PHE A 180 -13.73 17.33 4.20
N THR A 181 -14.64 18.24 4.53
CA THR A 181 -15.19 18.36 5.89
C THR A 181 -16.58 17.75 5.95
N ASP A 182 -16.82 16.92 6.96
CA ASP A 182 -18.15 16.45 7.35
C ASP A 182 -18.60 17.21 8.60
N GLU A 183 -19.59 18.08 8.44
CA GLU A 183 -20.13 18.91 9.52
C GLU A 183 -20.89 18.09 10.58
N SER A 184 -21.57 16.99 10.21
CA SER A 184 -22.31 16.18 11.21
C SER A 184 -21.36 15.41 12.11
N LEU A 185 -20.20 15.02 11.57
CA LEU A 185 -19.11 14.39 12.31
C LEU A 185 -18.20 15.38 13.01
N GLY A 186 -18.22 16.66 12.62
CA GLY A 186 -17.22 17.65 13.05
C GLY A 186 -15.80 17.22 12.65
N CYS A 187 -15.66 16.56 11.50
CA CYS A 187 -14.44 15.86 11.08
C CYS A 187 -13.90 16.43 9.77
N LEU A 188 -12.59 16.64 9.71
CA LEU A 188 -11.86 16.80 8.46
C LEU A 188 -11.36 15.41 8.04
N PHE A 189 -11.83 14.93 6.90
CA PHE A 189 -11.32 13.72 6.28
C PHE A 189 -10.20 14.03 5.31
N GLU A 190 -9.17 13.21 5.33
CA GLU A 190 -8.06 13.20 4.38
C GLU A 190 -7.97 11.82 3.73
N TYR A 191 -7.91 11.78 2.40
CA TYR A 191 -7.73 10.55 1.66
C TYR A 191 -6.26 10.14 1.67
N ASP A 192 -5.98 8.99 2.24
CA ASP A 192 -4.70 8.32 2.15
C ASP A 192 -4.64 7.53 0.85
N LYS A 193 -3.75 7.95 -0.06
CA LYS A 193 -3.58 7.34 -1.38
C LYS A 193 -2.75 6.05 -1.34
N GLU A 194 -2.07 5.76 -0.24
CA GLU A 194 -1.27 4.53 -0.08
C GLU A 194 -2.16 3.35 0.29
N ILE A 195 -3.08 3.57 1.24
CA ILE A 195 -4.04 2.56 1.71
C ILE A 195 -5.47 2.76 1.17
N GLU A 196 -5.65 3.75 0.28
CA GLU A 196 -6.86 4.02 -0.49
C GLU A 196 -8.13 4.25 0.35
N CYS A 197 -8.01 4.90 1.50
CA CYS A 197 -9.13 5.17 2.41
C CYS A 197 -9.15 6.62 2.92
N TYR A 198 -10.31 7.07 3.38
CA TYR A 198 -10.40 8.36 4.09
C TYR A 198 -10.14 8.16 5.58
N ASN A 199 -9.28 8.99 6.16
CA ASN A 199 -8.99 9.00 7.59
C ASN A 199 -9.42 10.32 8.21
N GLY A 200 -9.94 10.24 9.43
CA GLY A 200 -10.42 11.39 10.18
C GLY A 200 -10.38 11.15 11.68
N LYS A 201 -10.82 12.15 12.45
CA LYS A 201 -10.95 12.04 13.91
C LYS A 201 -12.26 12.63 14.38
N ILE A 202 -13.00 11.87 15.17
CA ILE A 202 -14.34 12.23 15.66
C ILE A 202 -14.42 12.13 17.18
N ASP A 203 -15.25 12.98 17.78
CA ASP A 203 -15.69 12.75 19.16
C ASP A 203 -16.70 11.60 19.15
N TRP A 204 -16.42 10.53 19.90
CA TRP A 204 -17.32 9.38 19.96
C TRP A 204 -18.40 9.59 21.03
N ILE A 205 -18.16 9.18 22.28
CA ILE A 205 -19.13 9.34 23.37
C ILE A 205 -18.94 10.66 24.10
N LYS A 206 -17.70 10.96 24.50
CA LYS A 206 -17.37 12.12 25.32
C LYS A 206 -16.70 13.18 24.46
N GLN A 207 -17.21 14.40 24.56
CA GLN A 207 -16.66 15.54 23.84
C GLN A 207 -15.19 15.77 24.21
N GLY A 208 -14.34 15.93 23.20
CA GLY A 208 -12.89 16.11 23.33
C GLY A 208 -12.07 14.82 23.41
N GLU A 209 -12.70 13.65 23.57
CA GLU A 209 -12.04 12.36 23.48
C GLU A 209 -12.18 11.81 22.05
N LYS A 210 -11.26 12.26 21.19
CA LYS A 210 -11.26 11.89 19.78
C LYS A 210 -10.72 10.49 19.55
N ILE A 211 -11.43 9.73 18.73
CA ILE A 211 -10.98 8.46 18.14
C ILE A 211 -10.76 8.65 16.64
N GLY A 212 -10.01 7.73 16.03
CA GLY A 212 -9.93 7.64 14.58
C GLY A 212 -11.24 7.20 13.96
N ILE A 213 -11.49 7.64 12.73
CA ILE A 213 -12.50 7.06 11.85
C ILE A 213 -11.88 6.85 10.47
N THR A 214 -12.04 5.65 9.93
CA THR A 214 -11.56 5.26 8.61
C THR A 214 -12.73 4.88 7.73
N LEU A 215 -12.81 5.43 6.52
CA LEU A 215 -13.82 5.07 5.52
C LEU A 215 -13.11 4.37 4.36
N ASN A 216 -13.24 3.04 4.31
CA ASN A 216 -12.75 2.19 3.23
C ASN A 216 -13.78 2.15 2.10
N ILE A 217 -14.03 3.32 1.50
CA ILE A 217 -14.97 3.53 0.42
C ILE A 217 -14.28 4.22 -0.76
N PRO A 218 -14.74 3.98 -2.01
CA PRO A 218 -14.18 4.66 -3.17
C PRO A 218 -14.24 6.19 -3.04
N ILE A 219 -13.23 6.86 -3.61
CA ILE A 219 -12.99 8.29 -3.44
C ILE A 219 -14.19 9.17 -3.80
N ASP A 220 -14.99 8.76 -4.78
CA ASP A 220 -16.14 9.47 -5.32
C ASP A 220 -17.49 9.06 -4.72
N LYS A 221 -17.49 8.11 -3.77
CA LYS A 221 -18.72 7.50 -3.23
C LYS A 221 -19.11 7.95 -1.84
N TYR A 222 -18.37 8.87 -1.22
CA TYR A 222 -18.68 9.34 0.12
C TYR A 222 -20.15 9.80 0.31
N GLN A 223 -20.71 10.50 -0.68
CA GLN A 223 -22.11 10.95 -0.62
C GLN A 223 -23.14 9.79 -0.60
N GLU A 224 -22.82 8.65 -1.21
CA GLU A 224 -23.68 7.45 -1.18
C GLU A 224 -23.73 6.82 0.23
N PHE A 225 -22.64 6.94 0.99
CA PHE A 225 -22.50 6.36 2.33
C PHE A 225 -22.87 7.33 3.46
N LYS A 226 -23.02 8.64 3.16
CA LYS A 226 -23.29 9.68 4.15
C LYS A 226 -24.43 9.33 5.10
N MET A 227 -25.57 8.91 4.55
CA MET A 227 -26.74 8.55 5.37
C MET A 227 -26.46 7.38 6.33
N LYS A 228 -25.62 6.42 5.93
CA LYS A 228 -25.23 5.29 6.77
C LYS A 228 -24.23 5.69 7.84
N ILE A 229 -23.32 6.60 7.51
CA ILE A 229 -22.40 7.21 8.47
C ILE A 229 -23.19 7.98 9.52
N ASP A 230 -24.15 8.80 9.13
CA ASP A 230 -24.99 9.56 10.07
C ASP A 230 -25.78 8.64 11.02
N GLN A 231 -26.30 7.51 10.53
CA GLN A 231 -26.98 6.51 11.37
C GLN A 231 -26.10 5.96 12.49
N ILE A 232 -24.79 5.83 12.29
CA ILE A 232 -23.86 5.40 13.33
C ILE A 232 -23.74 6.47 14.42
N ILE A 233 -23.68 7.72 13.99
CA ILE A 233 -23.47 8.90 14.84
C ILE A 233 -24.68 9.23 15.68
N ASP A 234 -25.88 9.01 15.14
CA ASP A 234 -27.12 9.17 15.89
C ASP A 234 -27.30 8.07 16.95
N ASN A 235 -26.66 6.90 16.75
CA ASN A 235 -26.85 5.71 17.60
C ASN A 235 -25.58 5.29 18.38
N LYS A 236 -24.63 6.20 18.64
CA LYS A 236 -23.34 5.87 19.29
C LYS A 236 -23.48 5.13 20.62
N ILE A 237 -24.49 5.51 21.43
CA ILE A 237 -24.74 4.90 22.74
C ILE A 237 -25.21 3.45 22.59
N GLU A 238 -26.06 3.18 21.59
CA GLU A 238 -26.53 1.82 21.31
C GLU A 238 -25.38 0.95 20.78
N TRP A 239 -24.61 1.46 19.83
CA TRP A 239 -23.40 0.78 19.35
C TRP A 239 -22.44 0.46 20.48
N LYS A 240 -22.20 1.41 21.39
CA LYS A 240 -21.40 1.19 22.59
C LYS A 240 -21.89 0.03 23.42
N SER A 241 -23.17 0.02 23.76
CA SER A 241 -23.72 -1.08 24.55
C SER A 241 -23.59 -2.43 23.84
N LYS A 242 -23.69 -2.47 22.51
CA LYS A 242 -23.58 -3.70 21.72
C LYS A 242 -22.14 -4.23 21.68
N TYR A 243 -21.17 -3.40 21.29
CA TYR A 243 -19.78 -3.87 21.21
C TYR A 243 -19.21 -4.20 22.59
N GLU A 244 -19.55 -3.46 23.66
CA GLU A 244 -19.02 -3.76 25.00
C GLU A 244 -19.51 -5.10 25.51
N LYS A 245 -20.81 -5.37 25.30
CA LYS A 245 -21.39 -6.66 25.65
C LYS A 245 -20.71 -7.78 24.85
N ASN A 246 -20.56 -7.61 23.54
CA ASN A 246 -19.98 -8.65 22.69
C ASN A 246 -18.50 -8.92 23.04
N ILE A 247 -17.74 -7.87 23.34
CA ILE A 247 -16.33 -8.01 23.77
C ILE A 247 -16.23 -8.74 25.11
N ILE A 248 -17.13 -8.48 26.07
CA ILE A 248 -17.19 -9.24 27.32
C ILE A 248 -17.49 -10.72 27.02
N ASP A 249 -18.57 -10.97 26.27
CA ASP A 249 -19.07 -12.31 25.99
C ASP A 249 -18.00 -13.17 25.28
N ASP A 250 -17.21 -12.58 24.37
CA ASP A 250 -16.19 -13.29 23.59
C ASP A 250 -14.83 -13.39 24.31
N LEU A 251 -14.38 -12.34 25.00
CA LEU A 251 -12.96 -12.18 25.36
C LEU A 251 -12.67 -12.16 26.87
N LEU A 252 -13.65 -11.91 27.74
CA LEU A 252 -13.40 -11.82 29.19
C LEU A 252 -12.98 -13.17 29.78
N GLU A 253 -13.71 -14.23 29.44
CA GLU A 253 -13.38 -15.59 29.90
C GLU A 253 -12.02 -16.03 29.35
N LEU A 254 -11.75 -15.71 28.08
CA LEU A 254 -10.47 -15.98 27.44
C LEU A 254 -9.32 -15.29 28.16
N LYS A 255 -9.48 -14.01 28.54
CA LYS A 255 -8.49 -13.28 29.34
C LYS A 255 -8.18 -14.01 30.65
N ASN A 256 -9.21 -14.37 31.41
CA ASN A 256 -9.05 -14.99 32.73
C ASN A 256 -8.47 -16.41 32.67
N LYS A 257 -8.53 -17.10 31.54
CA LYS A 257 -8.09 -18.50 31.40
C LYS A 257 -6.77 -18.69 30.67
N GLU A 258 -6.53 -17.92 29.61
CA GLU A 258 -5.45 -18.19 28.66
C GLU A 258 -4.43 -17.06 28.58
N TRP A 259 -4.81 -15.84 28.95
CA TRP A 259 -3.95 -14.65 28.87
C TRP A 259 -3.60 -14.15 30.27
N ILE A 260 -2.89 -14.99 31.01
CA ILE A 260 -2.51 -14.74 32.40
C ILE A 260 -1.11 -14.11 32.42
N ASP A 261 -0.94 -13.02 33.15
CA ASP A 261 0.36 -12.40 33.42
C ASP A 261 0.84 -12.63 34.87
N GLU A 262 2.01 -12.08 35.21
CA GLU A 262 2.56 -12.17 36.56
C GLU A 262 1.70 -11.42 37.59
N ASP A 263 1.03 -10.33 37.18
CA ASP A 263 0.17 -9.50 38.05
C ASP A 263 -1.16 -10.21 38.39
N ASP A 264 -1.56 -11.19 37.58
CA ASP A 264 -2.72 -12.05 37.82
C ASP A 264 -2.44 -13.16 38.85
N ILE A 265 -1.20 -13.41 39.25
CA ILE A 265 -0.87 -14.47 40.22
C ILE A 265 -1.00 -13.94 41.66
N LEU A 266 -1.99 -14.43 42.40
CA LEU A 266 -2.26 -14.01 43.79
C LEU A 266 -1.49 -14.81 44.83
N ASP A 267 -1.23 -16.08 44.55
CA ASP A 267 -0.49 -16.98 45.42
C ASP A 267 0.19 -18.06 44.58
N SER A 268 1.51 -18.02 44.57
CA SER A 268 2.32 -19.12 44.03
C SER A 268 2.85 -19.92 45.21
N ASP A 269 2.06 -20.86 45.71
CA ASP A 269 2.53 -21.85 46.67
C ASP A 269 3.65 -22.68 46.00
N CYS A 270 4.90 -22.20 46.13
CA CYS A 270 6.09 -22.79 45.55
C CYS A 270 6.44 -24.16 46.17
N GLU A 271 5.73 -24.58 47.21
CA GLU A 271 5.90 -25.87 47.88
C GLU A 271 5.20 -27.04 47.17
N ASN A 272 4.23 -26.78 46.27
CA ASN A 272 3.40 -27.82 45.63
C ASN A 272 3.60 -27.95 44.10
N ASN A 273 4.80 -27.65 43.57
CA ASN A 273 5.13 -27.79 42.14
C ASN A 273 4.17 -27.09 41.15
N GLY A 274 3.45 -26.04 41.56
CA GLY A 274 2.60 -25.24 40.68
C GLY A 274 1.19 -25.78 40.40
N GLU A 275 0.72 -26.81 41.11
CA GLU A 275 -0.61 -27.40 40.86
C GLU A 275 -1.80 -26.59 41.40
N ASN A 276 -1.58 -25.59 42.26
CA ASN A 276 -2.64 -24.73 42.80
C ASN A 276 -2.24 -23.24 42.75
N ILE A 277 -1.98 -22.71 41.56
CA ILE A 277 -1.77 -21.28 41.37
C ILE A 277 -3.12 -20.58 41.51
N LYS A 278 -3.23 -19.67 42.48
CA LYS A 278 -4.44 -18.86 42.63
C LYS A 278 -4.34 -17.64 41.73
N LEU A 279 -5.28 -17.52 40.79
CA LEU A 279 -5.34 -16.42 39.86
C LEU A 279 -6.30 -15.32 40.35
N ARG A 280 -5.98 -14.08 40.04
CA ARG A 280 -6.85 -12.93 40.13
C ARG A 280 -7.71 -12.91 38.87
N GLU A 281 -9.01 -13.07 39.05
CA GLU A 281 -9.94 -12.83 37.96
C GLU A 281 -10.25 -11.34 37.84
N ILE A 282 -10.21 -10.82 36.63
CA ILE A 282 -10.75 -9.50 36.33
C ILE A 282 -12.25 -9.61 36.04
N GLY A 283 -13.02 -8.64 36.55
CA GLY A 283 -14.46 -8.55 36.27
C GLY A 283 -14.77 -7.66 35.06
N GLU A 284 -15.99 -7.77 34.53
CA GLU A 284 -16.47 -6.99 33.37
C GLU A 284 -16.15 -5.50 33.44
N LYS A 285 -16.38 -4.87 34.60
CA LYS A 285 -16.16 -3.43 34.79
C LYS A 285 -14.67 -3.07 34.68
N GLU A 286 -13.79 -3.90 35.21
CA GLU A 286 -12.34 -3.67 35.12
C GLU A 286 -11.86 -3.91 33.69
N PHE A 287 -12.32 -4.98 33.06
CA PHE A 287 -12.01 -5.33 31.68
C PHE A 287 -12.36 -4.20 30.71
N LEU A 288 -13.62 -3.73 30.74
CA LEU A 288 -14.08 -2.61 29.91
C LEU A 288 -13.39 -1.28 30.25
N HIS A 289 -12.87 -1.11 31.46
CA HIS A 289 -12.14 0.09 31.84
C HIS A 289 -10.72 0.12 31.28
N ARG A 290 -10.10 -1.05 31.09
CA ARG A 290 -8.74 -1.16 30.55
C ARG A 290 -8.72 -1.04 29.03
N ILE A 291 -9.64 -1.70 28.33
CA ILE A 291 -9.72 -1.58 26.88
C ILE A 291 -10.18 -0.18 26.47
N LYS A 292 -9.67 0.33 25.35
CA LYS A 292 -10.00 1.68 24.88
C LYS A 292 -10.25 1.71 23.38
N LEU A 293 -11.44 2.18 22.98
CA LEU A 293 -11.75 2.40 21.57
C LEU A 293 -10.78 3.42 20.95
N THR A 294 -10.10 3.05 19.88
CA THR A 294 -9.10 3.86 19.19
C THR A 294 -9.52 4.24 17.78
N ASN A 295 -10.24 3.38 17.07
CA ASN A 295 -10.67 3.62 15.69
C ASN A 295 -12.02 2.96 15.38
N ILE A 296 -12.76 3.55 14.45
CA ILE A 296 -13.91 2.91 13.80
C ILE A 296 -13.64 2.85 12.30
N SER A 297 -13.72 1.67 11.70
CA SER A 297 -13.60 1.50 10.24
C SER A 297 -14.97 1.19 9.64
N ILE A 298 -15.30 1.85 8.53
CA ILE A 298 -16.52 1.59 7.76
C ILE A 298 -16.10 1.14 6.36
N ASN A 299 -16.55 -0.04 5.97
CA ASN A 299 -16.17 -0.66 4.71
C ASN A 299 -17.23 -0.46 3.63
N PHE A 300 -16.81 -0.58 2.37
CA PHE A 300 -17.67 -0.43 1.20
C PHE A 300 -18.86 -1.41 1.18
N ASP A 301 -18.71 -2.60 1.76
CA ASP A 301 -19.76 -3.61 1.87
C ASP A 301 -20.75 -3.36 3.03
N LEU A 302 -20.62 -2.21 3.70
CA LEU A 302 -21.37 -1.77 4.87
C LEU A 302 -21.06 -2.55 6.15
N THR A 303 -19.94 -3.27 6.21
CA THR A 303 -19.40 -3.75 7.49
C THR A 303 -18.77 -2.58 8.27
N ILE A 304 -18.82 -2.69 9.59
CA ILE A 304 -18.22 -1.75 10.54
C ILE A 304 -17.32 -2.51 11.51
N GLU A 305 -16.18 -1.92 11.82
CA GLU A 305 -15.20 -2.49 12.75
C GLU A 305 -14.91 -1.47 13.84
N PHE A 306 -14.92 -1.93 15.09
CA PHE A 306 -14.53 -1.14 16.26
C PHE A 306 -13.19 -1.67 16.77
N TRP A 307 -12.17 -0.83 16.71
CA TRP A 307 -10.80 -1.18 17.09
C TRP A 307 -10.48 -0.62 18.46
N PHE A 308 -9.93 -1.46 19.33
CA PHE A 308 -9.57 -1.12 20.70
C PHE A 308 -8.11 -1.44 20.96
N ASP A 309 -7.47 -0.55 21.71
CA ASP A 309 -6.29 -0.85 22.50
C ASP A 309 -6.70 -1.79 23.64
N ASP A 310 -5.94 -2.86 23.86
CA ASP A 310 -6.26 -3.89 24.87
C ASP A 310 -5.95 -3.43 26.31
N GLY A 311 -5.25 -2.30 26.49
CA GLY A 311 -4.79 -1.85 27.80
C GLY A 311 -3.89 -2.87 28.50
N ASP A 312 -3.04 -3.57 27.72
CA ASP A 312 -2.14 -4.65 28.13
C ASP A 312 -2.83 -5.92 28.64
N LEU A 313 -4.12 -6.12 28.35
CA LEU A 313 -4.83 -7.35 28.74
C LEU A 313 -4.42 -8.56 27.89
N PHE A 314 -4.06 -8.34 26.63
CA PHE A 314 -3.70 -9.35 25.65
C PHE A 314 -2.29 -9.10 25.13
N PHE A 315 -1.36 -8.71 26.00
CA PHE A 315 0.07 -8.52 25.68
C PHE A 315 0.33 -7.53 24.53
N GLY A 316 -0.49 -6.48 24.41
CA GLY A 316 -0.33 -5.42 23.42
C GLY A 316 -0.89 -5.76 22.04
N HIS A 317 -1.74 -6.79 21.94
CA HIS A 317 -2.54 -7.04 20.74
C HIS A 317 -3.68 -6.01 20.64
N ALA A 318 -4.23 -5.83 19.44
CA ALA A 318 -5.45 -5.07 19.23
C ALA A 318 -6.69 -5.95 19.44
N ILE A 319 -7.79 -5.35 19.85
CA ILE A 319 -9.11 -5.99 19.83
C ILE A 319 -9.91 -5.38 18.69
N CYS A 320 -10.51 -6.22 17.85
CA CYS A 320 -11.44 -5.77 16.82
C CYS A 320 -12.81 -6.40 17.03
N CYS A 321 -13.85 -5.58 17.06
CA CYS A 321 -15.24 -6.01 17.16
C CYS A 321 -15.97 -5.70 15.84
N TYR A 322 -16.54 -6.72 15.22
CA TYR A 322 -17.14 -6.65 13.89
C TYR A 322 -18.66 -6.47 13.96
N GLY A 323 -19.22 -5.63 13.09
CA GLY A 323 -20.66 -5.43 12.94
C GLY A 323 -21.09 -5.13 11.51
N ASP A 324 -22.40 -5.01 11.31
CA ASP A 324 -23.01 -4.71 10.00
C ASP A 324 -23.96 -3.51 10.10
N LEU A 325 -23.79 -2.52 9.21
CA LEU A 325 -24.62 -1.31 9.15
C LEU A 325 -25.98 -1.49 8.46
N LYS A 326 -26.21 -2.66 7.84
CA LYS A 326 -27.50 -3.01 7.23
C LYS A 326 -28.54 -3.29 8.30
N ASP A 327 -28.17 -4.02 9.35
CA ASP A 327 -29.07 -4.44 10.43
C ASP A 327 -28.67 -3.92 11.83
N GLY A 328 -27.48 -3.32 11.97
CA GLY A 328 -26.98 -2.78 13.22
C GLY A 328 -26.56 -3.86 14.22
N SER A 329 -26.19 -5.05 13.74
CA SER A 329 -25.71 -6.16 14.57
C SER A 329 -24.20 -6.09 14.83
N ILE A 330 -23.76 -6.80 15.87
CA ILE A 330 -22.36 -7.13 16.15
C ILE A 330 -22.26 -8.66 16.01
N SER A 331 -21.21 -9.16 15.35
CA SER A 331 -21.04 -10.58 15.06
C SER A 331 -20.04 -11.29 15.97
N SER A 332 -18.90 -10.66 16.24
CA SER A 332 -17.80 -11.26 17.00
C SER A 332 -16.78 -10.20 17.41
N SER A 333 -15.95 -10.55 18.39
CA SER A 333 -14.76 -9.80 18.79
C SER A 333 -13.54 -10.72 18.78
N GLU A 334 -12.44 -10.23 18.25
CA GLU A 334 -11.21 -11.01 18.06
C GLU A 334 -9.99 -10.24 18.56
N ILE A 335 -8.96 -10.98 18.96
CA ILE A 335 -7.63 -10.47 19.29
C ILE A 335 -6.78 -10.55 18.02
N LEU A 336 -6.19 -9.43 17.61
CA LEU A 336 -5.41 -9.29 16.37
C LEU A 336 -4.01 -8.74 16.69
N GLY A 337 -2.96 -9.34 16.14
CA GLY A 337 -1.58 -8.89 16.34
C GLY A 337 -0.57 -9.70 15.55
#